data_AF-A0A401ZLL5-F1
#
_entry.id   AF-A0A401ZLL5-F1
#
_cell.length_a   1.000
_cell.length_b   1.000
_cell.length_c   1.000
_cell.angle_alpha   90.00
_cell.angle_beta   90.00
_cell.angle_gamma   90.00
#
_symmetry.space_group_name_H-M   'P 1'
#
loop_
_entity.id
_entity.type
_entity.pdbx_description
1 polymer ?
#
loop_
_entity_poly.entity_id
_entity_poly.type
_entity_poly.pdbx_seq_one_letter_code
_entity_poly.pdbx_strand_id
1 'polypeptide(L)'
;MASTWLEERWEVLLPRLAAIGVEQEEEMKRICQEELEVWRRRPSLKRAISLQKPLSETRNRIREVLPLTEENGWYNPKSSQKEHLALKYLNFSTEEWIQMQMPREEKVETRRERPLPLARPWDVLKKVEQLLQSQAWPELVVGIGLSTGRGIVEILHTGHFTRKSAYSLLFAAPMTVYEVLCVPFEVPTLVRVEVVLAAVDRVRQYFGKHFQGLRRREISQQCRPQIQEAAYKQAWSLVPLRPEERNAYKRLAHEVYPQLAAWLYCPTNVDPLVYMATIEYHRKILEATSEEERLTLALAAGYREYVVMDTNGVEDQRHGIRLGEPGVEVLSVFQANKPDEEFPPGHVWTLEEVKAALAADPNMDDDWDAEDLEVLRLSLSTVILGKDGTIDRRRGIKLGEPGVRVLEEFQPRDEEEGERPVKDDLETLSLPPLMDEKTAVTREEVQERKEDASLPHLLACFIYEVQVNVIENDPPAEILDTLATLIEHAPVFVMELVEGLRRMSPEDQEEDYPSRLPTCVDGDAGERHKIRSNSAPPPQKNSIP
;
A
#
# COMPACT_ATOMS: atom_id res chain seq x y z
N MET A 1 -14.60 -14.61 -12.21
CA MET A 1 -15.28 -14.59 -13.52
C MET A 1 -15.28 -13.16 -14.02
N ALA A 2 -15.01 -12.97 -15.31
CA ALA A 2 -15.07 -11.65 -15.92
C ALA A 2 -16.53 -11.18 -15.94
N SER A 3 -16.73 -9.86 -16.01
CA SER A 3 -18.08 -9.34 -16.24
C SER A 3 -18.52 -9.69 -17.66
N THR A 4 -19.78 -10.09 -17.85
CA THR A 4 -20.36 -10.52 -19.15
C THR A 4 -20.01 -9.59 -20.31
N TRP A 5 -20.03 -8.27 -20.08
CA TRP A 5 -19.69 -7.32 -21.13
C TRP A 5 -18.23 -7.38 -21.60
N LEU A 6 -17.30 -7.75 -20.71
CA LEU A 6 -15.90 -7.84 -21.04
C LEU A 6 -15.64 -9.08 -21.92
N GLU A 7 -16.40 -10.15 -21.69
CA GLU A 7 -16.40 -11.35 -22.52
C GLU A 7 -16.88 -11.02 -23.95
N GLU A 8 -17.97 -10.27 -24.09
CA GLU A 8 -18.45 -9.76 -25.39
C GLU A 8 -17.38 -8.91 -26.11
N ARG A 9 -16.62 -8.10 -25.35
CA ARG A 9 -15.50 -7.33 -25.93
C ARG A 9 -14.37 -8.24 -26.39
N TRP A 10 -14.06 -9.30 -25.65
CA TRP A 10 -13.01 -10.26 -26.04
C TRP A 10 -13.34 -11.00 -27.33
N GLU A 11 -14.61 -11.29 -27.59
CA GLU A 11 -15.06 -11.91 -28.86
C GLU A 11 -14.73 -11.04 -30.08
N VAL A 12 -14.69 -9.72 -29.91
CA VAL A 12 -14.32 -8.77 -30.97
C VAL A 12 -12.81 -8.50 -31.00
N LEU A 13 -12.21 -8.32 -29.82
CA LEU A 13 -10.81 -7.93 -29.68
C LEU A 13 -9.85 -9.05 -30.06
N LEU A 14 -10.00 -10.25 -29.49
CA LEU A 14 -9.01 -11.32 -29.62
C LEU A 14 -8.80 -11.78 -31.08
N PRO A 15 -9.85 -11.96 -31.91
CA PRO A 15 -9.65 -12.31 -33.31
C PRO A 15 -8.89 -11.25 -34.11
N ARG A 16 -9.13 -9.96 -33.81
CA ARG A 16 -8.39 -8.85 -34.44
C ARG A 16 -6.91 -8.89 -34.07
N LEU A 17 -6.61 -9.10 -32.79
CA LEU A 17 -5.22 -9.19 -32.31
C LEU A 17 -4.49 -10.42 -32.86
N ALA A 18 -5.19 -11.56 -33.00
CA ALA A 18 -4.61 -12.80 -33.53
C ALA A 18 -4.14 -12.71 -34.99
N ALA A 19 -4.76 -11.81 -35.77
CA ALA A 19 -4.47 -11.65 -37.19
C ALA A 19 -3.29 -10.70 -37.49
N ILE A 20 -2.67 -10.11 -36.46
CA ILE A 20 -1.74 -8.98 -36.60
C ILE A 20 -0.40 -9.34 -35.97
N GLY A 21 0.67 -9.10 -36.74
CA GLY A 21 2.04 -9.32 -36.31
C GLY A 21 2.83 -8.03 -36.06
N VAL A 22 4.15 -8.18 -35.84
CA VAL A 22 5.14 -7.13 -35.59
C VAL A 22 5.26 -6.18 -36.78
N GLU A 23 5.11 -6.67 -38.01
CA GLU A 23 5.09 -5.83 -39.22
C GLU A 23 3.91 -4.83 -39.25
N GLN A 24 2.89 -5.07 -38.42
CA GLN A 24 1.68 -4.27 -38.31
C GLN A 24 1.54 -3.66 -36.91
N GLU A 25 2.66 -3.36 -36.25
CA GLU A 25 2.70 -2.85 -34.88
C GLU A 25 1.86 -1.57 -34.65
N GLU A 26 1.82 -0.64 -35.61
CA GLU A 26 0.98 0.55 -35.50
C GLU A 26 -0.52 0.23 -35.55
N GLU A 27 -0.93 -0.79 -36.31
CA GLU A 27 -2.32 -1.26 -36.33
C GLU A 27 -2.67 -1.98 -35.01
N MET A 28 -1.74 -2.79 -34.47
CA MET A 28 -1.88 -3.40 -33.14
C MET A 28 -2.11 -2.34 -32.07
N LYS A 29 -1.29 -1.28 -32.09
CA LYS A 29 -1.39 -0.13 -31.18
C LYS A 29 -2.74 0.57 -31.32
N ARG A 30 -3.18 0.85 -32.56
CA ARG A 30 -4.48 1.48 -32.83
C ARG A 30 -5.64 0.66 -32.24
N ILE A 31 -5.66 -0.65 -32.48
CA ILE A 31 -6.71 -1.55 -31.96
C ILE A 31 -6.75 -1.53 -30.44
N CYS A 32 -5.58 -1.61 -29.79
CA CYS A 32 -5.49 -1.57 -28.33
C CYS A 32 -5.99 -0.23 -27.78
N GLN A 33 -5.65 0.89 -28.43
CA GLN A 33 -6.10 2.22 -28.03
C GLN A 33 -7.61 2.41 -28.22
N GLU A 34 -8.16 1.98 -29.35
CA GLU A 34 -9.61 1.97 -29.61
C GLU A 34 -10.36 1.20 -28.53
N GLU A 35 -9.84 0.03 -28.14
CA GLU A 35 -10.46 -0.79 -27.11
C GLU A 35 -10.44 -0.10 -25.73
N LEU A 36 -9.30 0.50 -25.35
CA LEU A 36 -9.20 1.29 -24.12
C LEU A 36 -10.16 2.49 -24.11
N GLU A 37 -10.34 3.16 -25.25
CA GLU A 37 -11.32 4.24 -25.39
C GLU A 37 -12.76 3.76 -25.21
N VAL A 38 -13.10 2.59 -25.77
CA VAL A 38 -14.42 1.98 -25.57
C VAL A 38 -14.67 1.72 -24.09
N TRP A 39 -13.66 1.22 -23.36
CA TRP A 39 -13.78 1.01 -21.92
C TRP A 39 -13.94 2.33 -21.17
N ARG A 40 -13.15 3.36 -21.51
CA ARG A 40 -13.25 4.70 -20.91
C ARG A 40 -14.61 5.36 -21.12
N ARG A 41 -15.26 5.13 -22.26
CA ARG A 41 -16.61 5.67 -22.56
C ARG A 41 -17.73 4.96 -21.81
N ARG A 42 -17.44 3.84 -21.13
CA ARG A 42 -18.47 3.03 -20.49
C ARG A 42 -19.02 3.71 -19.23
N PRO A 43 -20.34 3.91 -19.12
CA PRO A 43 -20.94 4.59 -17.96
C PRO A 43 -20.67 3.91 -16.61
N SER A 44 -20.42 2.59 -16.61
CA SER A 44 -20.08 1.82 -15.40
C SER A 44 -18.63 2.01 -14.94
N LEU A 45 -17.76 2.58 -15.79
CA LEU A 45 -16.33 2.79 -15.51
C LEU A 45 -16.04 4.28 -15.32
N LYS A 46 -16.79 4.93 -14.42
CA LYS A 46 -16.71 6.38 -14.15
C LYS A 46 -15.37 6.85 -13.59
N ARG A 47 -14.59 5.95 -12.99
CA ARG A 47 -13.31 6.27 -12.35
C ARG A 47 -12.17 5.57 -13.09
N ALA A 48 -11.04 6.27 -13.23
CA ALA A 48 -9.82 5.74 -13.84
C ALA A 48 -9.41 4.38 -13.21
N ILE A 49 -9.49 4.26 -11.87
CA ILE A 49 -9.18 3.01 -11.16
C ILE A 49 -10.07 1.83 -11.55
N SER A 50 -11.31 2.08 -11.99
CA SER A 50 -12.24 1.03 -12.43
C SER A 50 -11.76 0.31 -13.69
N LEU A 51 -10.84 0.90 -14.47
CA LEU A 51 -10.23 0.28 -15.65
C LEU A 51 -9.18 -0.79 -15.29
N GLN A 52 -8.67 -0.80 -14.05
CA GLN A 52 -7.60 -1.74 -13.66
C GLN A 52 -8.02 -3.19 -13.80
N LYS A 53 -9.25 -3.51 -13.39
CA LYS A 53 -9.77 -4.88 -13.44
C LYS A 53 -10.00 -5.34 -14.89
N PRO A 54 -10.75 -4.63 -15.75
CA PRO A 54 -10.89 -5.00 -17.16
C PRO A 54 -9.57 -5.14 -17.91
N LEU A 55 -8.62 -4.23 -17.66
CA LEU A 55 -7.29 -4.30 -18.27
C LEU A 55 -6.53 -5.56 -17.82
N SER A 56 -6.51 -5.83 -16.52
CA SER A 56 -5.82 -6.99 -15.95
C SER A 56 -6.42 -8.30 -16.47
N GLU A 57 -7.76 -8.41 -16.49
CA GLU A 57 -8.47 -9.58 -17.00
C GLU A 57 -8.22 -9.78 -18.50
N THR A 58 -8.26 -8.71 -19.31
CA THR A 58 -7.99 -8.79 -20.76
C THR A 58 -6.56 -9.20 -21.05
N ARG A 59 -5.57 -8.63 -20.34
CA ARG A 59 -4.16 -9.01 -20.48
C ARG A 59 -3.94 -10.49 -20.15
N ASN A 60 -4.57 -10.99 -19.08
CA ASN A 60 -4.50 -12.41 -18.74
C ASN A 60 -5.15 -13.27 -19.82
N ARG A 61 -6.31 -12.84 -20.33
CA ARG A 61 -7.00 -13.56 -21.41
C ARG A 61 -6.16 -13.65 -22.69
N ILE A 62 -5.45 -12.59 -23.05
CA ILE A 62 -4.51 -12.59 -24.18
C ILE A 62 -3.41 -13.65 -23.98
N ARG A 63 -2.82 -13.73 -22.79
CA ARG A 63 -1.79 -14.74 -22.48
C ARG A 63 -2.32 -16.17 -22.54
N GLU A 64 -3.57 -16.38 -22.17
CA GLU A 64 -4.20 -17.70 -22.16
C GLU A 64 -4.61 -18.18 -23.55
N VAL A 65 -5.09 -17.28 -24.40
CA VAL A 65 -5.79 -17.64 -25.65
C VAL A 65 -4.95 -17.42 -26.90
N LEU A 66 -4.16 -16.34 -26.94
CA LEU A 66 -3.39 -16.01 -28.14
C LEU A 66 -2.03 -16.73 -28.10
N PRO A 67 -1.71 -17.56 -29.12
CA PRO A 67 -0.42 -18.23 -29.18
C PRO A 67 0.69 -17.19 -29.37
N LEU A 68 1.78 -17.36 -28.63
CA LEU A 68 2.98 -16.56 -28.82
C LEU A 68 3.80 -17.12 -29.99
N THR A 69 4.04 -16.30 -31.00
CA THR A 69 4.83 -16.65 -32.19
C THR A 69 5.98 -15.65 -32.38
N GLU A 70 6.90 -15.94 -33.30
CA GLU A 70 7.92 -14.98 -33.71
C GLU A 70 7.31 -13.73 -34.33
N GLU A 71 6.21 -13.89 -35.06
CA GLU A 71 5.55 -12.83 -35.82
C GLU A 71 4.70 -11.91 -34.94
N ASN A 72 4.31 -12.31 -33.74
CA ASN A 72 3.48 -11.49 -32.85
C ASN A 72 4.13 -11.22 -31.48
N GLY A 73 5.38 -11.66 -31.30
CA GLY A 73 6.10 -11.54 -30.04
C GLY A 73 6.92 -10.25 -29.96
N TRP A 74 6.94 -9.63 -28.78
CA TRP A 74 7.88 -8.55 -28.44
C TRP A 74 8.63 -8.90 -27.16
N TYR A 75 9.84 -8.38 -27.02
CA TYR A 75 10.62 -8.57 -25.81
C TYR A 75 10.28 -7.48 -24.79
N ASN A 76 9.62 -7.87 -23.70
CA ASN A 76 9.28 -6.93 -22.65
C ASN A 76 10.54 -6.61 -21.81
N PRO A 77 11.04 -5.36 -21.81
CA PRO A 77 12.29 -5.02 -21.13
C PRO A 77 12.18 -5.12 -19.61
N LYS A 78 10.96 -5.16 -19.05
CA LYS A 78 10.69 -5.25 -17.61
C LYS A 78 10.70 -6.70 -17.11
N SER A 79 10.11 -7.62 -17.86
CA SER A 79 10.07 -9.05 -17.50
C SER A 79 11.22 -9.83 -18.12
N SER A 80 11.95 -9.25 -19.09
CA SER A 80 12.94 -9.99 -19.91
C SER A 80 12.35 -11.23 -20.58
N GLN A 81 11.02 -11.27 -20.76
CA GLN A 81 10.30 -12.37 -21.38
C GLN A 81 9.69 -11.91 -22.71
N LYS A 82 9.58 -12.85 -23.64
CA LYS A 82 8.83 -12.64 -24.87
C LYS A 82 7.34 -12.70 -24.56
N GLU A 83 6.61 -11.67 -24.94
CA GLU A 83 5.18 -11.52 -24.71
C GLU A 83 4.46 -11.23 -26.03
N HIS A 84 3.14 -11.41 -26.08
CA HIS A 84 2.35 -10.99 -27.24
C HIS A 84 2.38 -9.46 -27.37
N LEU A 85 2.58 -8.95 -28.59
CA LEU A 85 2.77 -7.52 -28.89
C LEU A 85 1.64 -6.64 -28.36
N ALA A 86 0.40 -7.12 -28.41
CA ALA A 86 -0.75 -6.43 -27.81
C ALA A 86 -0.54 -6.03 -26.33
N LEU A 87 0.20 -6.83 -25.56
CA LEU A 87 0.47 -6.55 -24.14
C LEU A 87 1.38 -5.33 -23.92
N LYS A 88 2.12 -4.90 -24.96
CA LYS A 88 2.88 -3.64 -24.97
C LYS A 88 1.93 -2.45 -24.86
N TYR A 89 0.81 -2.50 -25.58
CA TYR A 89 -0.11 -1.36 -25.77
C TYR A 89 -1.36 -1.42 -24.88
N LEU A 90 -1.77 -2.60 -24.45
CA LEU A 90 -2.79 -2.77 -23.41
C LEU A 90 -2.16 -2.58 -22.03
N ASN A 91 -1.69 -1.36 -21.77
CA ASN A 91 -1.13 -0.97 -20.48
C ASN A 91 -1.52 0.49 -20.18
N PHE A 92 -1.50 0.88 -18.90
CA PHE A 92 -1.63 2.29 -18.56
C PHE A 92 -0.34 3.02 -18.85
N SER A 93 -0.44 4.30 -19.22
CA SER A 93 0.72 5.19 -19.19
C SER A 93 1.22 5.33 -17.74
N THR A 94 2.46 5.79 -17.56
CA THR A 94 3.00 6.06 -16.22
C THR A 94 2.15 7.09 -15.50
N GLU A 95 1.75 8.15 -16.21
CA GLU A 95 0.92 9.25 -15.74
C GLU A 95 -0.48 8.77 -15.35
N GLU A 96 -1.12 7.95 -16.20
CA GLU A 96 -2.42 7.35 -15.87
C GLU A 96 -2.33 6.45 -14.64
N TRP A 97 -1.28 5.64 -14.55
CA TRP A 97 -1.05 4.79 -13.39
C TRP A 97 -0.84 5.62 -12.12
N ILE A 98 -0.09 6.72 -12.21
CA ILE A 98 0.10 7.68 -11.12
C ILE A 98 -1.26 8.24 -10.71
N GLN A 99 -2.04 8.79 -11.65
CA GLN A 99 -3.37 9.34 -11.36
C GLN A 99 -4.32 8.31 -10.71
N MET A 100 -4.24 7.04 -11.11
CA MET A 100 -5.05 5.97 -10.51
C MET A 100 -4.60 5.56 -9.11
N GLN A 101 -3.31 5.65 -8.82
CA GLN A 101 -2.73 5.24 -7.54
C GLN A 101 -2.55 6.40 -6.57
N MET A 102 -2.65 7.63 -7.06
CA MET A 102 -2.66 8.81 -6.23
C MET A 102 -3.81 8.70 -5.23
N PRO A 103 -3.53 8.85 -3.93
CA PRO A 103 -4.59 9.16 -2.98
C PRO A 103 -5.36 10.38 -3.52
N ARG A 104 -6.66 10.49 -3.21
CA ARG A 104 -7.42 11.72 -3.54
C ARG A 104 -6.62 12.94 -3.06
N GLU A 105 -6.66 14.06 -3.77
CA GLU A 105 -5.93 15.29 -3.41
C GLU A 105 -6.11 15.64 -1.93
N GLU A 106 -7.34 15.55 -1.43
CA GLU A 106 -7.67 15.73 -0.01
C GLU A 106 -6.91 14.77 0.93
N LYS A 107 -6.74 13.50 0.55
CA LYS A 107 -5.92 12.53 1.29
C LYS A 107 -4.44 12.80 1.16
N VAL A 108 -3.97 13.29 0.01
CA VAL A 108 -2.57 13.67 -0.19
C VAL A 108 -2.22 14.85 0.70
N GLU A 109 -3.04 15.90 0.67
CA GLU A 109 -2.84 17.08 1.49
C GLU A 109 -2.97 16.74 2.98
N THR A 110 -3.98 15.96 3.37
CA THR A 110 -4.10 15.49 4.76
C THR A 110 -2.87 14.71 5.22
N ARG A 111 -2.30 13.85 4.37
CA ARG A 111 -1.08 13.10 4.70
C ARG A 111 0.15 13.99 4.78
N ARG A 112 0.22 15.01 3.92
CA ARG A 112 1.31 15.98 3.88
C ARG A 112 1.28 16.91 5.09
N GLU A 113 0.11 17.42 5.45
CA GLU A 113 -0.09 18.36 6.54
C GLU A 113 -0.14 17.69 7.92
N ARG A 114 -0.57 16.42 7.97
CA ARG A 114 -0.80 15.68 9.22
C ARG A 114 -0.15 14.29 9.17
N PRO A 115 1.20 14.23 9.16
CA PRO A 115 1.89 12.97 9.34
C PRO A 115 1.61 12.41 10.75
N LEU A 116 1.64 11.09 10.87
CA LEU A 116 1.41 10.40 12.12
C LEU A 116 2.70 10.35 12.96
N PRO A 117 2.67 10.74 14.24
CA PRO A 117 3.87 10.82 15.06
C PRO A 117 4.28 9.44 15.58
N LEU A 118 5.51 9.01 15.26
CA LEU A 118 6.18 7.90 15.92
C LEU A 118 6.85 8.41 17.20
N ALA A 119 6.04 8.56 18.26
CA ALA A 119 6.46 9.18 19.52
C ALA A 119 7.51 8.39 20.32
N ARG A 120 7.59 7.07 20.10
CA ARG A 120 8.46 6.16 20.87
C ARG A 120 9.25 5.22 19.95
N PRO A 121 10.12 5.76 19.07
CA PRO A 121 10.81 4.96 18.06
C PRO A 121 11.68 3.86 18.68
N TRP A 122 12.34 4.12 19.81
CA TRP A 122 13.12 3.12 20.53
C TRP A 122 12.28 1.98 21.11
N ASP A 123 11.04 2.23 21.53
CA ASP A 123 10.16 1.17 22.03
C ASP A 123 9.64 0.31 20.88
N VAL A 124 9.49 0.88 19.69
CA VAL A 124 9.24 0.10 18.46
C VAL A 124 10.40 -0.86 18.19
N LEU A 125 11.66 -0.41 18.31
CA LEU A 125 12.83 -1.28 18.13
C LEU A 125 12.89 -2.42 19.16
N LYS A 126 12.61 -2.13 20.44
CA LYS A 126 12.49 -3.18 21.47
C LYS A 126 11.38 -4.17 21.16
N LYS A 127 10.23 -3.69 20.66
CA LYS A 127 9.13 -4.55 20.25
C LYS A 127 9.53 -5.44 19.06
N VAL A 128 10.30 -4.94 18.10
CA VAL A 128 10.85 -5.75 17.01
C VAL A 128 11.68 -6.91 17.55
N GLU A 129 12.61 -6.67 18.48
CA GLU A 129 13.41 -7.74 19.10
C GLU A 129 12.53 -8.79 19.81
N GLN A 130 11.50 -8.34 20.55
CA GLN A 130 10.54 -9.24 21.21
C GLN A 130 9.78 -10.11 20.20
N LEU A 131 9.26 -9.51 19.12
CA LEU A 131 8.51 -10.22 18.09
C LEU A 131 9.36 -11.25 17.36
N LEU A 132 10.62 -10.91 17.07
CA LEU A 132 11.57 -11.82 16.44
C LEU A 132 11.90 -13.03 17.33
N GLN A 133 11.71 -12.93 18.65
CA GLN A 133 11.89 -14.04 19.60
C GLN A 133 10.60 -14.80 19.90
N SER A 134 9.45 -14.39 19.33
CA SER A 134 8.17 -15.02 19.58
C SER A 134 8.14 -16.48 19.10
N GLN A 135 7.34 -17.29 19.79
CA GLN A 135 7.01 -18.65 19.34
C GLN A 135 5.80 -18.66 18.39
N ALA A 136 5.04 -17.57 18.34
CA ALA A 136 3.90 -17.44 17.44
C ALA A 136 4.40 -17.04 16.05
N TRP A 137 4.23 -17.92 15.06
CA TRP A 137 4.66 -17.67 13.69
C TRP A 137 4.13 -16.34 13.09
N PRO A 138 2.89 -15.85 13.36
CA PRO A 138 2.45 -14.58 12.82
C PRO A 138 3.25 -13.40 13.38
N GLU A 139 3.62 -13.47 14.66
CA GLU A 139 4.43 -12.45 15.32
C GLU A 139 5.86 -12.44 14.78
N LEU A 140 6.44 -13.61 14.48
CA LEU A 140 7.72 -13.70 13.79
C LEU A 140 7.66 -12.96 12.44
N VAL A 141 6.62 -13.19 11.63
CA VAL A 141 6.44 -12.49 10.33
C VAL A 141 6.32 -10.99 10.52
N VAL A 142 5.56 -10.52 11.52
CA VAL A 142 5.45 -9.09 11.85
C VAL A 142 6.82 -8.51 12.25
N GLY A 143 7.56 -9.21 13.10
CA GLY A 143 8.89 -8.81 13.54
C GLY A 143 9.88 -8.71 12.38
N ILE A 144 9.89 -9.70 11.49
CA ILE A 144 10.76 -9.70 10.29
C ILE A 144 10.34 -8.55 9.36
N GLY A 145 9.05 -8.43 9.04
CA GLY A 145 8.53 -7.39 8.16
C GLY A 145 8.84 -5.98 8.66
N LEU A 146 8.67 -5.71 9.95
CA LEU A 146 9.01 -4.43 10.56
C LEU A 146 10.54 -4.20 10.65
N SER A 147 11.34 -5.26 10.68
CA SER A 147 12.81 -5.16 10.74
C SER A 147 13.47 -4.98 9.37
N THR A 148 12.84 -5.44 8.28
CA THR A 148 13.46 -5.51 6.94
C THR A 148 12.61 -4.88 5.82
N GLY A 149 11.41 -4.43 6.13
CA GLY A 149 10.42 -3.90 5.18
C GLY A 149 9.91 -4.90 4.14
N ARG A 150 10.07 -6.20 4.38
CA ARG A 150 9.70 -7.23 3.39
C ARG A 150 8.23 -7.65 3.52
N GLY A 151 7.64 -8.06 2.41
CA GLY A 151 6.26 -8.53 2.34
C GLY A 151 6.07 -9.93 2.94
N ILE A 152 4.82 -10.26 3.28
CA ILE A 152 4.44 -11.56 3.87
C ILE A 152 4.98 -12.75 3.06
N VAL A 153 4.76 -12.74 1.75
CA VAL A 153 5.13 -13.86 0.86
C VAL A 153 6.65 -13.96 0.68
N GLU A 154 7.34 -12.83 0.69
CA GLU A 154 8.80 -12.77 0.61
C GLU A 154 9.43 -13.41 1.84
N ILE A 155 8.91 -13.10 3.02
CA ILE A 155 9.38 -13.68 4.28
C ILE A 155 9.10 -15.18 4.31
N LEU A 156 7.85 -15.57 4.03
CA LEU A 156 7.40 -16.95 4.20
C LEU A 156 7.95 -17.91 3.15
N HIS A 157 8.22 -17.44 1.93
CA HIS A 157 8.50 -18.35 0.83
C HIS A 157 9.55 -17.83 -0.17
N THR A 158 9.30 -16.67 -0.79
CA THR A 158 10.02 -16.32 -2.04
C THR A 158 11.30 -15.52 -1.85
N GLY A 159 11.58 -15.03 -0.64
CA GLY A 159 12.75 -14.19 -0.37
C GLY A 159 14.00 -15.00 -0.05
N HIS A 160 15.15 -14.50 -0.47
CA HIS A 160 16.46 -14.99 -0.05
C HIS A 160 17.09 -13.91 0.82
N PHE A 161 17.52 -14.31 2.02
CA PHE A 161 18.06 -13.42 3.04
C PHE A 161 19.48 -13.89 3.37
N THR A 162 20.48 -13.12 2.95
CA THR A 162 21.89 -13.47 3.17
C THR A 162 22.55 -12.36 3.97
N ARG A 163 23.27 -12.71 5.03
CA ARG A 163 23.99 -11.72 5.85
C ARG A 163 24.97 -10.90 5.00
N LYS A 164 24.99 -9.57 5.19
CA LYS A 164 26.00 -8.66 4.61
C LYS A 164 26.89 -8.04 5.68
N SER A 165 26.30 -7.41 6.68
CA SER A 165 26.99 -6.83 7.85
C SER A 165 26.36 -7.29 9.17
N ALA A 166 26.58 -6.59 10.28
CA ALA A 166 25.87 -6.86 11.53
C ALA A 166 24.44 -6.27 11.54
N TYR A 167 24.17 -5.26 10.71
CA TYR A 167 22.88 -4.55 10.62
C TYR A 167 22.38 -4.40 9.18
N SER A 168 22.87 -5.20 8.24
CA SER A 168 22.36 -5.28 6.88
C SER A 168 22.45 -6.68 6.29
N LEU A 169 21.53 -7.00 5.40
CA LEU A 169 21.47 -8.25 4.65
C LEU A 169 21.31 -7.96 3.15
N LEU A 170 21.75 -8.89 2.31
CA LEU A 170 21.36 -8.95 0.91
C LEU A 170 20.00 -9.64 0.81
N PHE A 171 19.07 -8.99 0.14
CA PHE A 171 17.76 -9.51 -0.15
C PHE A 171 17.58 -9.71 -1.66
N ALA A 172 17.02 -10.86 -2.05
CA ALA A 172 16.56 -11.11 -3.40
C ALA A 172 15.22 -11.82 -3.35
N ALA A 173 14.30 -11.50 -4.27
CA ALA A 173 13.07 -12.24 -4.45
C ALA A 173 12.59 -12.09 -5.89
N PRO A 174 11.77 -13.02 -6.39
CA PRO A 174 10.96 -12.78 -7.57
C PRO A 174 10.14 -11.50 -7.34
N MET A 175 10.47 -10.45 -8.08
CA MET A 175 9.75 -9.18 -8.04
C MET A 175 8.77 -9.18 -9.21
N THR A 176 7.54 -8.72 -8.96
CA THR A 176 6.42 -8.63 -9.92
C THR A 176 5.69 -9.95 -10.25
N VAL A 177 4.62 -9.82 -11.05
CA VAL A 177 3.79 -10.93 -11.56
C VAL A 177 4.57 -11.86 -12.50
N TYR A 178 5.73 -11.42 -13.00
CA TYR A 178 6.53 -12.14 -14.00
C TYR A 178 7.60 -13.05 -13.38
N GLU A 179 7.66 -13.14 -12.05
CA GLU A 179 8.55 -14.03 -11.29
C GLU A 179 10.05 -13.86 -11.61
N VAL A 180 10.44 -12.69 -12.14
CA VAL A 180 11.84 -12.37 -12.38
C VAL A 180 12.51 -12.08 -11.04
N LEU A 181 13.54 -12.85 -10.72
CA LEU A 181 14.38 -12.61 -9.56
C LEU A 181 14.99 -11.20 -9.68
N CYS A 182 14.77 -10.34 -8.68
CA CYS A 182 15.49 -9.08 -8.66
C CYS A 182 16.97 -9.33 -8.38
N VAL A 183 17.82 -8.47 -8.94
CA VAL A 183 19.23 -8.41 -8.55
C VAL A 183 19.29 -8.23 -7.03
N PRO A 184 20.06 -9.07 -6.31
CA PRO A 184 20.18 -8.93 -4.86
C PRO A 184 20.58 -7.50 -4.48
N PHE A 185 19.90 -6.92 -3.52
CA PHE A 185 20.17 -5.56 -3.04
C PHE A 185 20.30 -5.55 -1.52
N GLU A 186 21.09 -4.60 -1.02
CA GLU A 186 21.34 -4.49 0.42
C GLU A 186 20.20 -3.78 1.14
N VAL A 187 19.75 -4.38 2.24
CA VAL A 187 18.64 -3.91 3.09
C VAL A 187 19.15 -3.80 4.53
N PRO A 188 19.01 -2.64 5.20
CA PRO A 188 19.34 -2.50 6.60
C PRO A 188 18.32 -3.22 7.48
N THR A 189 18.76 -3.78 8.60
CA THR A 189 17.90 -4.39 9.61
C THR A 189 17.79 -3.49 10.83
N LEU A 190 16.58 -3.34 11.38
CA LEU A 190 16.37 -2.49 12.57
C LEU A 190 17.05 -3.04 13.82
N VAL A 191 17.36 -4.33 13.83
CA VAL A 191 18.10 -5.04 14.89
C VAL A 191 19.26 -5.80 14.26
N ARG A 192 20.04 -6.52 15.06
CA ARG A 192 21.14 -7.36 14.54
C ARG A 192 20.64 -8.43 13.55
N VAL A 193 21.34 -8.56 12.44
CA VAL A 193 20.99 -9.48 11.34
C VAL A 193 20.87 -10.92 11.82
N GLU A 194 21.71 -11.36 12.76
CA GLU A 194 21.67 -12.73 13.25
C GLU A 194 20.34 -13.08 13.90
N VAL A 195 19.70 -12.11 14.58
CA VAL A 195 18.38 -12.28 15.19
C VAL A 195 17.29 -12.38 14.13
N VAL A 196 17.40 -11.58 13.07
CA VAL A 196 16.46 -11.58 11.94
C VAL A 196 16.54 -12.90 11.17
N LEU A 197 17.73 -13.34 10.79
CA LEU A 197 17.92 -14.59 10.04
C LEU A 197 17.44 -15.80 10.85
N ALA A 198 17.74 -15.86 12.15
CA ALA A 198 17.22 -16.92 13.01
C ALA A 198 15.67 -16.94 13.08
N ALA A 199 15.02 -15.77 13.01
CA ALA A 199 13.56 -15.68 12.96
C ALA A 199 13.01 -16.14 11.59
N VAL A 200 13.69 -15.79 10.49
CA VAL A 200 13.35 -16.26 9.13
C VAL A 200 13.45 -17.79 9.06
N ASP A 201 14.52 -18.38 9.58
CA ASP A 201 14.70 -19.83 9.61
C ASP A 201 13.60 -20.51 10.43
N ARG A 202 13.29 -20.00 11.63
CA ARG A 202 12.21 -20.54 12.47
C ARG A 202 10.86 -20.51 11.78
N VAL A 203 10.48 -19.40 11.17
CA VAL A 203 9.17 -19.29 10.51
C VAL A 203 9.09 -20.19 9.28
N ARG A 204 10.19 -20.35 8.52
CA ARG A 204 10.22 -21.27 7.36
C ARG A 204 10.17 -22.72 7.80
N GLN A 205 10.88 -23.10 8.85
CA GLN A 205 10.80 -24.43 9.45
C GLN A 205 9.39 -24.77 9.93
N TYR A 206 8.65 -23.80 10.48
CA TYR A 206 7.27 -24.00 10.91
C TYR A 206 6.34 -24.45 9.76
N PHE A 207 6.53 -23.89 8.56
CA PHE A 207 5.73 -24.25 7.39
C PHE A 207 6.31 -25.41 6.58
N GLY A 208 7.63 -25.65 6.65
CA GLY A 208 8.30 -26.70 5.87
C GLY A 208 7.96 -26.58 4.38
N LYS A 209 7.42 -27.67 3.80
CA LYS A 209 7.02 -27.74 2.39
C LYS A 209 5.60 -27.22 2.10
N HIS A 210 4.89 -26.65 3.09
CA HIS A 210 3.47 -26.26 2.97
C HIS A 210 3.16 -25.32 1.80
N PHE A 211 4.11 -24.44 1.43
CA PHE A 211 3.92 -23.48 0.34
C PHE A 211 4.44 -23.96 -1.03
N GLN A 212 4.99 -25.17 -1.13
CA GLN A 212 5.49 -25.69 -2.40
C GLN A 212 4.36 -25.79 -3.44
N GLY A 213 4.61 -25.24 -4.63
CA GLY A 213 3.64 -25.21 -5.72
C GLY A 213 2.50 -24.21 -5.55
N LEU A 214 2.43 -23.47 -4.43
CA LEU A 214 1.41 -22.43 -4.23
C LEU A 214 1.87 -21.10 -4.84
N ARG A 215 0.94 -20.41 -5.49
CA ARG A 215 1.17 -19.07 -6.03
C ARG A 215 1.20 -18.06 -4.89
N ARG A 216 1.94 -16.96 -5.09
CA ARG A 216 2.05 -15.83 -4.12
C ARG A 216 0.69 -15.36 -3.59
N ARG A 217 -0.33 -15.30 -4.44
CA ARG A 217 -1.69 -14.86 -4.07
C ARG A 217 -2.34 -15.82 -3.07
N GLU A 218 -2.17 -17.12 -3.25
CA GLU A 218 -2.77 -18.16 -2.42
C GLU A 218 -2.12 -18.14 -1.04
N ILE A 219 -0.77 -18.08 -1.00
CA ILE A 219 0.00 -17.93 0.24
C ILE A 219 -0.48 -16.69 1.02
N SER A 220 -0.59 -15.54 0.32
CA SER A 220 -1.04 -14.31 0.96
C SER A 220 -2.47 -14.42 1.48
N GLN A 221 -3.40 -15.04 0.75
CA GLN A 221 -4.78 -15.22 1.20
C GLN A 221 -4.88 -16.11 2.44
N GLN A 222 -4.10 -17.19 2.51
CA GLN A 222 -4.09 -18.10 3.65
C GLN A 222 -3.52 -17.46 4.91
N CYS A 223 -2.44 -16.67 4.78
CA CYS A 223 -1.66 -16.21 5.94
C CYS A 223 -2.04 -14.79 6.41
N ARG A 224 -2.53 -13.93 5.51
CA ARG A 224 -2.75 -12.50 5.80
C ARG A 224 -3.65 -12.23 7.01
N PRO A 225 -4.79 -12.92 7.23
CA PRO A 225 -5.67 -12.59 8.35
C PRO A 225 -4.97 -12.70 9.72
N GLN A 226 -4.24 -13.81 9.95
CA GLN A 226 -3.53 -14.05 11.21
C GLN A 226 -2.39 -13.06 11.43
N ILE A 227 -1.65 -12.73 10.37
CA ILE A 227 -0.57 -11.74 10.42
C ILE A 227 -1.11 -10.33 10.67
N GLN A 228 -2.23 -9.95 10.04
CA GLN A 228 -2.84 -8.65 10.25
C GLN A 228 -3.37 -8.50 11.67
N GLU A 229 -3.98 -9.55 12.22
CA GLU A 229 -4.43 -9.57 13.61
C GLU A 229 -3.26 -9.44 14.58
N ALA A 230 -2.17 -10.18 14.35
CA ALA A 230 -0.95 -10.07 15.15
C ALA A 230 -0.33 -8.67 15.04
N ALA A 231 -0.23 -8.12 13.84
CA ALA A 231 0.28 -6.76 13.60
C ALA A 231 -0.54 -5.73 14.37
N TYR A 232 -1.86 -5.82 14.30
CA TYR A 232 -2.77 -4.92 15.01
C TYR A 232 -2.56 -5.04 16.52
N LYS A 233 -2.65 -6.25 17.08
CA LYS A 233 -2.47 -6.50 18.52
C LYS A 233 -1.13 -6.01 19.06
N GLN A 234 -0.05 -6.19 18.30
CA GLN A 234 1.31 -5.92 18.76
C GLN A 234 1.74 -4.47 18.56
N ALA A 235 1.23 -3.78 17.54
CA ALA A 235 1.67 -2.44 17.18
C ALA A 235 0.70 -1.31 17.57
N TRP A 236 -0.58 -1.60 17.87
CA TRP A 236 -1.60 -0.57 18.12
C TRP A 236 -1.22 0.48 19.16
N SER A 237 -0.48 0.11 20.21
CA SER A 237 -0.06 1.04 21.26
C SER A 237 1.21 1.83 20.94
N LEU A 238 1.97 1.46 19.90
CA LEU A 238 3.28 2.02 19.60
C LEU A 238 3.30 2.78 18.28
N VAL A 239 2.51 2.35 17.32
CA VAL A 239 2.39 2.94 15.98
C VAL A 239 0.96 3.43 15.81
N PRO A 240 0.73 4.75 15.71
CA PRO A 240 -0.60 5.27 15.43
C PRO A 240 -1.08 4.77 14.07
N LEU A 241 -2.36 4.41 13.97
CA LEU A 241 -3.02 4.05 12.71
C LEU A 241 -4.19 5.00 12.46
N ARG A 242 -4.48 5.33 11.20
CA ARG A 242 -5.70 6.08 10.89
C ARG A 242 -6.95 5.20 11.06
N PRO A 243 -8.11 5.76 11.45
CA PRO A 243 -9.33 4.97 11.72
C PRO A 243 -9.79 4.10 10.54
N GLU A 244 -9.60 4.56 9.31
CA GLU A 244 -9.99 3.86 8.09
C GLU A 244 -9.04 2.72 7.68
N GLU A 245 -7.92 2.56 8.39
CA GLU A 245 -6.86 1.66 7.99
C GLU A 245 -6.99 0.27 8.60
N ARG A 246 -7.22 -0.71 7.74
CA ARG A 246 -7.37 -2.12 8.15
C ARG A 246 -6.09 -2.94 7.99
N ASN A 247 -5.08 -2.44 7.29
CA ASN A 247 -3.89 -3.20 6.93
C ASN A 247 -2.66 -2.79 7.76
N ALA A 248 -2.69 -3.11 9.05
CA ALA A 248 -1.61 -2.79 9.99
C ALA A 248 -0.24 -3.30 9.51
N TYR A 249 -0.16 -4.53 9.00
CA TYR A 249 1.10 -5.10 8.53
C TYR A 249 1.75 -4.27 7.41
N LYS A 250 0.98 -3.85 6.40
CA LYS A 250 1.53 -3.04 5.29
C LYS A 250 2.16 -1.75 5.81
N ARG A 251 1.51 -1.09 6.77
CA ARG A 251 2.02 0.15 7.38
C ARG A 251 3.33 -0.10 8.11
N LEU A 252 3.39 -1.16 8.91
CA LEU A 252 4.61 -1.53 9.63
C LEU A 252 5.78 -1.79 8.68
N ALA A 253 5.57 -2.65 7.68
CA ALA A 253 6.63 -3.08 6.77
C ALA A 253 7.04 -2.00 5.75
N HIS A 254 6.11 -1.25 5.17
CA HIS A 254 6.44 -0.38 4.03
C HIS A 254 6.38 1.11 4.34
N GLU A 255 6.02 1.50 5.56
CA GLU A 255 5.86 2.92 5.92
C GLU A 255 6.59 3.26 7.22
N VAL A 256 6.45 2.46 8.27
CA VAL A 256 7.18 2.66 9.53
C VAL A 256 8.63 2.21 9.42
N TYR A 257 8.88 1.00 8.90
CA TYR A 257 10.24 0.50 8.70
C TYR A 257 11.14 1.47 7.90
N PRO A 258 10.77 1.98 6.71
CA PRO A 258 11.68 2.81 5.95
C PRO A 258 11.99 4.14 6.66
N GLN A 259 11.05 4.70 7.43
CA GLN A 259 11.29 5.88 8.26
C GLN A 259 12.31 5.60 9.36
N LEU A 260 12.13 4.49 10.10
CA LEU A 260 13.07 4.11 11.14
C LEU A 260 14.44 3.77 10.55
N ALA A 261 14.49 3.06 9.41
CA ALA A 261 15.74 2.74 8.75
C ALA A 261 16.48 3.99 8.27
N ALA A 262 15.77 5.00 7.74
CA ALA A 262 16.37 6.26 7.35
C ALA A 262 16.88 7.04 8.58
N TRP A 263 16.06 7.16 9.62
CA TRP A 263 16.44 7.81 10.88
C TRP A 263 17.69 7.17 11.51
N LEU A 264 17.80 5.84 11.50
CA LEU A 264 18.91 5.12 12.10
C LEU A 264 20.18 5.11 11.23
N TYR A 265 20.05 4.96 9.91
CA TYR A 265 21.16 4.52 9.05
C TYR A 265 21.39 5.37 7.79
N CYS A 266 20.48 6.30 7.43
CA CYS A 266 20.68 7.14 6.25
C CYS A 266 21.87 8.09 6.45
N PRO A 267 22.89 8.07 5.58
CA PRO A 267 23.99 9.04 5.63
C PRO A 267 23.51 10.47 5.46
N THR A 268 24.22 11.44 6.05
CA THR A 268 23.83 12.86 6.01
C THR A 268 23.95 13.52 4.64
N ASN A 269 24.66 12.89 3.72
CA ASN A 269 24.83 13.32 2.34
C ASN A 269 23.84 12.65 1.36
N VAL A 270 22.90 11.84 1.86
CA VAL A 270 21.91 11.12 1.04
C VAL A 270 20.52 11.64 1.38
N ASP A 271 19.72 11.93 0.36
CA ASP A 271 18.31 12.29 0.54
C ASP A 271 17.55 11.09 1.16
N PRO A 272 16.85 11.28 2.31
CA PRO A 272 16.11 10.21 2.97
C PRO A 272 15.08 9.52 2.07
N LEU A 273 14.47 10.24 1.13
CA LEU A 273 13.52 9.67 0.18
C LEU A 273 14.22 8.71 -0.79
N VAL A 274 15.40 9.11 -1.30
CA VAL A 274 16.23 8.24 -2.15
C VAL A 274 16.70 7.02 -1.36
N TYR A 275 17.09 7.20 -0.09
CA TYR A 275 17.45 6.11 0.81
C TYR A 275 16.30 5.11 0.98
N MET A 276 15.11 5.58 1.36
CA MET A 276 13.92 4.74 1.54
C MET A 276 13.54 4.01 0.25
N ALA A 277 13.55 4.71 -0.89
CA ALA A 277 13.26 4.11 -2.18
C ALA A 277 14.26 3.02 -2.58
N THR A 278 15.53 3.17 -2.19
CA THR A 278 16.59 2.20 -2.46
C THR A 278 16.41 0.93 -1.64
N ILE A 279 16.20 1.05 -0.33
CA ILE A 279 16.05 -0.12 0.57
C ILE A 279 14.72 -0.87 0.37
N GLU A 280 13.72 -0.24 -0.25
CA GLU A 280 12.47 -0.87 -0.66
C GLU A 280 12.47 -1.35 -2.12
N TYR A 281 13.54 -1.06 -2.87
CA TYR A 281 13.65 -1.34 -4.30
C TYR A 281 12.53 -0.71 -5.15
N HIS A 282 12.10 0.51 -4.79
CA HIS A 282 11.08 1.28 -5.51
C HIS A 282 11.67 2.00 -6.74
N ARG A 283 11.99 1.22 -7.78
CA ARG A 283 12.62 1.72 -9.02
C ARG A 283 11.94 2.92 -9.65
N LYS A 284 10.60 2.98 -9.66
CA LYS A 284 9.87 4.14 -10.23
C LYS A 284 10.22 5.46 -9.53
N ILE A 285 10.45 5.44 -8.22
CA ILE A 285 10.84 6.64 -7.45
C ILE A 285 12.28 7.04 -7.80
N LEU A 286 13.17 6.03 -7.93
CA LEU A 286 14.58 6.23 -8.27
C LEU A 286 14.79 6.70 -9.72
N GLU A 287 13.94 6.23 -10.64
CA GLU A 287 13.97 6.54 -12.08
C GLU A 287 13.13 7.78 -12.43
N ALA A 288 12.41 8.36 -11.46
CA ALA A 288 11.58 9.55 -11.67
C ALA A 288 12.44 10.73 -12.15
N THR A 289 11.96 11.38 -13.21
CA THR A 289 12.73 12.41 -13.93
C THR A 289 12.52 13.81 -13.34
N SER A 290 11.40 14.03 -12.64
CA SER A 290 11.09 15.26 -11.94
C SER A 290 10.93 15.05 -10.43
N GLU A 291 11.14 16.12 -9.67
CA GLU A 291 10.94 16.11 -8.21
C GLU A 291 9.47 15.91 -7.84
N GLU A 292 8.56 16.52 -8.58
CA GLU A 292 7.11 16.38 -8.39
C GLU A 292 6.64 14.93 -8.59
N GLU A 293 7.10 14.28 -9.66
CA GLU A 293 6.81 12.86 -9.92
C GLU A 293 7.33 11.99 -8.78
N ARG A 294 8.59 12.22 -8.37
CA ARG A 294 9.24 11.49 -7.28
C ARG A 294 8.47 11.64 -5.97
N LEU A 295 8.08 12.87 -5.61
CA LEU A 295 7.32 13.17 -4.41
C LEU A 295 5.95 12.49 -4.43
N THR A 296 5.26 12.56 -5.57
CA THR A 296 3.95 11.93 -5.77
C THR A 296 4.03 10.40 -5.59
N LEU A 297 5.05 9.77 -6.19
CA LEU A 297 5.28 8.34 -6.03
C LEU A 297 5.66 7.97 -4.59
N ALA A 298 6.45 8.81 -3.90
CA ALA A 298 6.79 8.63 -2.49
C ALA A 298 5.56 8.74 -1.57
N LEU A 299 4.64 9.66 -1.85
CA LEU A 299 3.37 9.78 -1.14
C LEU A 299 2.46 8.56 -1.38
N ALA A 300 2.41 8.05 -2.61
CA ALA A 300 1.70 6.82 -2.92
C ALA A 300 2.32 5.58 -2.22
N ALA A 301 3.64 5.58 -2.04
CA ALA A 301 4.37 4.56 -1.28
C ALA A 301 4.24 4.71 0.25
N GLY A 302 3.76 5.85 0.75
CA GLY A 302 3.57 6.11 2.18
C GLY A 302 4.82 6.63 2.91
N TYR A 303 5.84 7.08 2.20
CA TYR A 303 7.10 7.61 2.77
C TYR A 303 6.97 8.97 3.47
N ARG A 304 5.77 9.52 3.57
CA ARG A 304 5.48 10.75 4.33
C ARG A 304 4.34 10.53 5.32
N GLU A 305 3.89 9.28 5.50
CA GLU A 305 2.78 8.97 6.40
C GLU A 305 3.18 9.12 7.87
N TYR A 306 4.44 8.84 8.21
CA TYR A 306 4.96 8.88 9.57
C TYR A 306 6.15 9.82 9.69
N VAL A 307 6.29 10.44 10.87
CA VAL A 307 7.46 11.22 11.28
C VAL A 307 8.00 10.69 12.60
N VAL A 308 9.31 10.63 12.75
CA VAL A 308 9.95 10.23 14.01
C VAL A 308 9.97 11.43 14.95
N MET A 309 9.53 11.25 16.18
CA MET A 309 9.56 12.32 17.19
C MET A 309 10.76 12.13 18.13
N ASP A 310 11.33 13.24 18.56
CA ASP A 310 12.32 13.31 19.63
C ASP A 310 11.66 13.13 21.01
N THR A 311 12.47 13.17 22.07
CA THR A 311 11.98 13.05 23.46
C THR A 311 11.11 14.21 23.92
N ASN A 312 11.13 15.34 23.20
CA ASN A 312 10.33 16.53 23.50
C ASN A 312 9.00 16.54 22.73
N GLY A 313 8.76 15.54 21.87
CA GLY A 313 7.57 15.50 21.01
C GLY A 313 7.67 16.45 19.82
N VAL A 314 8.88 16.81 19.39
CA VAL A 314 9.15 17.55 18.15
C VAL A 314 9.67 16.57 17.09
N GLU A 315 9.42 16.81 15.81
CA GLU A 315 9.96 15.99 14.73
C GLU A 315 11.51 15.95 14.79
N ASP A 316 12.08 14.75 14.86
CA ASP A 316 13.52 14.52 14.84
C ASP A 316 14.01 14.46 13.39
N GLN A 317 14.54 15.59 12.91
CA GLN A 317 15.05 15.72 11.54
C GLN A 317 16.42 15.05 11.32
N ARG A 318 17.05 14.52 12.37
CA ARG A 318 18.33 13.82 12.25
C ARG A 318 18.12 12.49 11.53
N HIS A 319 19.17 12.02 10.88
CA HIS A 319 19.20 10.71 10.24
C HIS A 319 20.61 10.12 10.36
N GLY A 320 20.71 8.80 10.21
CA GLY A 320 21.98 8.10 10.40
C GLY A 320 22.44 8.11 11.86
N ILE A 321 21.53 8.16 12.84
CA ILE A 321 21.92 8.35 14.25
C ILE A 321 22.74 7.19 14.83
N ARG A 322 22.72 6.01 14.20
CA ARG A 322 23.53 4.85 14.60
C ARG A 322 24.81 4.73 13.77
N LEU A 323 25.03 5.58 12.77
CA LEU A 323 26.27 5.56 12.00
C LEU A 323 27.45 5.89 12.92
N GLY A 324 28.47 5.03 12.93
CA GLY A 324 29.62 5.11 13.84
C GLY A 324 29.54 4.17 15.04
N GLU A 325 28.38 3.54 15.30
CA GLU A 325 28.30 2.44 16.26
C GLU A 325 29.03 1.18 15.74
N PRO A 326 29.57 0.32 16.63
CA PRO A 326 30.23 -0.92 16.21
C PRO A 326 29.33 -1.83 15.36
N GLY A 327 29.80 -2.15 14.16
CA GLY A 327 29.11 -3.03 13.21
C GLY A 327 27.98 -2.38 12.40
N VAL A 328 27.71 -1.08 12.61
CA VAL A 328 26.80 -0.31 11.76
C VAL A 328 27.61 0.34 10.65
N GLU A 329 27.30 -0.05 9.41
CA GLU A 329 27.99 0.42 8.21
C GLU A 329 27.01 1.17 7.29
N VAL A 330 27.52 2.13 6.53
CA VAL A 330 26.77 2.75 5.44
C VAL A 330 26.53 1.68 4.36
N LEU A 331 25.31 1.57 3.84
CA LEU A 331 25.00 0.60 2.76
C LEU A 331 25.94 0.81 1.57
N SER A 332 26.35 -0.26 0.91
CA SER A 332 27.38 -0.21 -0.14
C SER A 332 27.04 0.76 -1.26
N VAL A 333 25.76 0.84 -1.63
CA VAL A 333 25.23 1.75 -2.67
C VAL A 333 25.41 3.24 -2.34
N PHE A 334 25.63 3.59 -1.07
CA PHE A 334 25.82 4.97 -0.59
C PHE A 334 27.23 5.27 -0.11
N GLN A 335 28.17 4.31 -0.21
CA GLN A 335 29.57 4.55 0.13
C GLN A 335 30.23 5.37 -0.99
N ALA A 336 30.29 6.69 -0.81
CA ALA A 336 31.01 7.57 -1.74
C ALA A 336 32.50 7.17 -1.80
N ASN A 337 32.97 6.79 -2.98
CA ASN A 337 34.39 6.52 -3.27
C ASN A 337 35.03 5.27 -2.65
N LYS A 338 34.30 4.18 -2.39
CA LYS A 338 35.00 2.91 -2.59
C LYS A 338 35.18 2.77 -4.10
N PRO A 339 36.42 2.59 -4.65
CA PRO A 339 36.51 1.90 -5.94
C PRO A 339 35.67 0.66 -5.71
N ASP A 340 34.64 0.48 -6.54
CA ASP A 340 33.69 -0.61 -6.40
C ASP A 340 34.47 -1.81 -5.85
N GLU A 341 34.07 -2.37 -4.71
CA GLU A 341 34.44 -3.76 -4.43
C GLU A 341 33.71 -4.52 -5.52
N GLU A 342 34.35 -4.49 -6.68
CA GLU A 342 33.81 -4.83 -7.96
C GLU A 342 33.57 -6.33 -7.85
N PHE A 343 32.30 -6.72 -7.77
CA PHE A 343 31.91 -7.64 -8.81
C PHE A 343 32.27 -6.91 -10.11
N PRO A 344 33.33 -7.33 -10.84
CA PRO A 344 33.86 -6.61 -12.00
C PRO A 344 32.67 -6.13 -12.83
N PRO A 345 32.57 -4.87 -13.26
CA PRO A 345 31.48 -4.45 -14.13
C PRO A 345 31.42 -5.41 -15.32
N GLY A 346 30.38 -6.25 -15.36
CA GLY A 346 30.36 -7.46 -16.19
C GLY A 346 30.64 -8.78 -15.48
N HIS A 347 30.43 -8.89 -14.16
CA HIS A 347 30.48 -10.16 -13.46
C HIS A 347 29.29 -10.99 -13.91
N VAL A 348 29.60 -11.88 -14.84
CA VAL A 348 28.73 -12.93 -15.29
C VAL A 348 28.85 -14.00 -14.23
N TRP A 349 27.78 -14.17 -13.45
CA TRP A 349 27.69 -15.30 -12.53
C TRP A 349 27.92 -16.57 -13.35
N THR A 350 28.80 -17.42 -12.87
CA THR A 350 28.99 -18.75 -13.45
C THR A 350 27.91 -19.68 -12.90
N LEU A 351 27.60 -20.73 -13.65
CA LEU A 351 26.65 -21.75 -13.18
C LEU A 351 27.15 -22.41 -11.88
N GLU A 352 28.47 -22.44 -11.66
CA GLU A 352 29.11 -22.97 -10.45
C GLU A 352 28.94 -22.04 -9.24
N GLU A 353 29.05 -20.72 -9.42
CA GLU A 353 28.80 -19.73 -8.36
C GLU A 353 27.32 -19.70 -7.96
N VAL A 354 26.42 -19.82 -8.94
CA VAL A 354 24.99 -19.99 -8.69
C VAL A 354 24.75 -21.28 -7.91
N LYS A 355 25.25 -22.42 -8.37
CA LYS A 355 25.14 -23.70 -7.64
C LYS A 355 25.72 -23.63 -6.23
N ALA A 356 26.85 -22.96 -6.04
CA ALA A 356 27.47 -22.81 -4.73
C ALA A 356 26.64 -21.94 -3.78
N ALA A 357 26.03 -20.86 -4.29
CA ALA A 357 25.12 -20.01 -3.52
C ALA A 357 23.83 -20.75 -3.14
N LEU A 358 23.30 -21.57 -4.05
CA LEU A 358 22.09 -22.37 -3.82
C LEU A 358 22.33 -23.56 -2.88
N ALA A 359 23.47 -24.27 -3.03
CA ALA A 359 23.86 -25.37 -2.16
C ALA A 359 24.16 -24.92 -0.71
N ALA A 360 24.40 -23.62 -0.51
CA ALA A 360 24.56 -23.03 0.82
C ALA A 360 23.20 -22.75 1.52
N ASP A 361 22.07 -22.83 0.81
CA ASP A 361 20.72 -22.65 1.37
C ASP A 361 20.13 -24.02 1.78
N PRO A 362 20.03 -24.34 3.08
CA PRO A 362 19.54 -25.65 3.55
C PRO A 362 18.05 -25.88 3.29
N ASN A 363 17.30 -24.89 2.79
CA ASN A 363 15.89 -25.01 2.45
C ASN A 363 15.64 -25.21 0.96
N MET A 364 16.68 -25.29 0.15
CA MET A 364 16.56 -25.42 -1.30
C MET A 364 16.46 -26.90 -1.70
N ASP A 365 15.38 -27.29 -2.40
CA ASP A 365 15.24 -28.64 -2.95
C ASP A 365 16.26 -28.86 -4.08
N ASP A 366 16.92 -30.02 -4.13
CA ASP A 366 17.96 -30.40 -5.10
C ASP A 366 17.47 -30.56 -6.57
N ASP A 367 16.18 -30.29 -6.84
CA ASP A 367 15.52 -30.59 -8.12
C ASP A 367 15.65 -29.49 -9.19
N TRP A 368 16.60 -28.55 -9.05
CA TRP A 368 16.84 -27.52 -10.07
C TRP A 368 17.61 -28.10 -11.25
N ASP A 369 17.00 -28.10 -12.42
CA ASP A 369 17.66 -28.57 -13.63
C ASP A 369 18.64 -27.53 -14.21
N ALA A 370 19.37 -27.92 -15.25
CA ALA A 370 20.38 -27.05 -15.86
C ALA A 370 19.78 -25.79 -16.52
N GLU A 371 18.50 -25.83 -16.91
CA GLU A 371 17.81 -24.72 -17.56
C GLU A 371 17.38 -23.68 -16.51
N ASP A 372 16.84 -24.12 -15.37
CA ASP A 372 16.50 -23.23 -14.25
C ASP A 372 17.73 -22.51 -13.69
N LEU A 373 18.85 -23.22 -13.56
CA LEU A 373 20.12 -22.64 -13.10
C LEU A 373 20.69 -21.63 -14.09
N GLU A 374 20.50 -21.85 -15.40
CA GLU A 374 20.95 -20.93 -16.43
C GLU A 374 20.09 -19.66 -16.47
N VAL A 375 18.77 -19.77 -16.26
CA VAL A 375 17.87 -18.62 -16.10
C VAL A 375 18.27 -17.80 -14.87
N LEU A 376 18.54 -18.47 -13.74
CA LEU A 376 18.98 -17.79 -12.52
C LEU A 376 20.33 -17.09 -12.73
N ARG A 377 21.29 -17.77 -13.37
CA ARG A 377 22.60 -17.23 -13.76
C ARG A 377 22.47 -15.98 -14.63
N LEU A 378 21.63 -16.03 -15.67
CA LEU A 378 21.38 -14.90 -16.56
C LEU A 378 20.67 -13.74 -15.86
N SER A 379 19.79 -14.02 -14.90
CA SER A 379 19.10 -13.00 -14.12
C SER A 379 20.01 -12.29 -13.10
N LEU A 380 21.01 -13.01 -12.57
CA LEU A 380 22.00 -12.51 -11.61
C LEU A 380 23.17 -11.80 -12.29
N SER A 381 23.44 -12.13 -13.56
CA SER A 381 24.49 -11.50 -14.36
C SER A 381 24.07 -10.09 -14.80
N THR A 382 24.89 -9.10 -14.46
CA THR A 382 24.63 -7.69 -14.81
C THR A 382 24.89 -7.37 -16.28
N VAL A 383 25.41 -8.34 -17.06
CA VAL A 383 25.75 -8.22 -18.47
C VAL A 383 25.32 -9.48 -19.23
N ILE A 384 24.69 -9.28 -20.39
CA ILE A 384 24.36 -10.36 -21.33
C ILE A 384 25.55 -10.54 -22.27
N LEU A 385 26.07 -11.76 -22.35
CA LEU A 385 27.06 -12.13 -23.35
C LEU A 385 26.34 -12.55 -24.63
N GLY A 386 26.79 -12.04 -25.77
CA GLY A 386 26.42 -12.57 -27.08
C GLY A 386 26.85 -14.03 -27.21
N LYS A 387 26.35 -14.73 -28.23
CA LYS A 387 26.71 -16.13 -28.53
C LYS A 387 28.22 -16.34 -28.76
N ASP A 388 28.97 -15.25 -28.97
CA ASP A 388 30.41 -15.20 -29.16
C ASP A 388 31.20 -14.84 -27.89
N GLY A 389 30.53 -14.71 -26.73
CA GLY A 389 31.16 -14.32 -25.47
C GLY A 389 31.47 -12.81 -25.37
N THR A 390 30.99 -11.99 -26.30
CA THR A 390 31.16 -10.53 -26.23
C THR A 390 30.08 -9.87 -25.39
N ILE A 391 30.42 -8.81 -24.67
CA ILE A 391 29.49 -8.03 -23.85
C ILE A 391 28.50 -7.29 -24.77
N ASP A 392 27.22 -7.66 -24.74
CA ASP A 392 26.18 -6.96 -25.50
C ASP A 392 25.75 -5.67 -24.79
N ARG A 393 26.27 -4.54 -25.27
CA ARG A 393 25.99 -3.19 -24.73
C ARG A 393 24.73 -2.54 -25.29
N ARG A 394 23.87 -3.26 -26.03
CA ARG A 394 22.69 -2.68 -26.69
C ARG A 394 21.50 -2.50 -25.72
N ARG A 395 21.60 -1.52 -24.82
CA ARG A 395 20.42 -0.86 -24.22
C ARG A 395 20.57 0.65 -24.35
N GLY A 396 19.73 1.25 -25.19
CA GLY A 396 19.63 2.70 -25.37
C GLY A 396 19.13 3.06 -26.77
N ILE A 397 18.09 3.89 -26.84
CA ILE A 397 17.64 4.54 -28.07
C ILE A 397 18.79 5.43 -28.54
N LYS A 398 19.33 5.20 -29.74
CA LYS A 398 20.37 6.06 -30.33
C LYS A 398 19.76 7.37 -30.80
N LEU A 399 19.90 8.44 -30.02
CA LEU A 399 19.88 9.80 -30.56
C LEU A 399 21.24 10.04 -31.25
N GLY A 400 21.24 10.22 -32.58
CA GLY A 400 22.45 10.60 -33.33
C GLY A 400 22.74 9.85 -34.63
N GLU A 401 21.86 9.00 -35.16
CA GLU A 401 22.06 8.44 -36.51
C GLU A 401 21.60 9.42 -37.61
N PRO A 402 22.28 9.46 -38.78
CA PRO A 402 21.90 10.31 -39.90
C PRO A 402 20.49 9.93 -40.40
N GLY A 403 19.50 10.78 -40.13
CA GLY A 403 18.09 10.52 -40.48
C GLY A 403 17.09 10.77 -39.34
N VAL A 404 17.56 10.91 -38.09
CA VAL A 404 16.72 11.29 -36.95
C VAL A 404 16.72 12.81 -36.82
N ARG A 405 15.61 13.48 -37.16
CA ARG A 405 15.42 14.92 -36.89
C ARG A 405 14.71 15.12 -35.56
N VAL A 406 15.28 15.97 -34.71
CA VAL A 406 14.59 16.55 -33.55
C VAL A 406 13.48 17.45 -34.08
N LEU A 407 12.24 17.27 -33.62
CA LEU A 407 11.13 18.17 -33.93
C LEU A 407 11.43 19.55 -33.32
N GLU A 408 11.38 20.60 -34.14
CA GLU A 408 11.74 21.99 -33.80
C GLU A 408 10.80 22.69 -32.79
N GLU A 409 9.90 21.96 -32.12
CA GLU A 409 8.89 22.54 -31.20
C GLU A 409 9.42 22.89 -29.80
N PHE A 410 10.69 22.65 -29.51
CA PHE A 410 11.33 23.06 -28.26
C PHE A 410 12.56 23.92 -28.53
N GLN A 411 12.33 25.13 -29.05
CA GLN A 411 13.22 26.24 -28.76
C GLN A 411 12.68 27.02 -27.55
N PRO A 412 13.52 27.35 -26.55
CA PRO A 412 13.10 28.24 -25.48
C PRO A 412 12.70 29.59 -26.09
N ARG A 413 11.50 30.09 -25.73
CA ARG A 413 11.13 31.46 -26.03
C ARG A 413 12.02 32.37 -25.19
N ASP A 414 12.73 33.28 -25.85
CA ASP A 414 13.36 34.41 -25.19
C ASP A 414 12.28 35.21 -24.45
N GLU A 415 12.35 35.22 -23.12
CA GLU A 415 11.50 36.07 -22.29
C GLU A 415 12.06 37.49 -22.35
N GLU A 416 11.34 38.36 -23.06
CA GLU A 416 11.55 39.81 -23.00
C GLU A 416 11.23 40.33 -21.59
N GLU A 417 12.22 40.99 -20.98
CA GLU A 417 12.09 41.77 -19.75
C GLU A 417 11.01 42.85 -19.91
N GLY A 418 9.88 42.65 -19.24
CA GLY A 418 8.81 43.64 -19.12
C GLY A 418 8.65 44.10 -17.68
N GLU A 419 9.34 45.20 -17.32
CA GLU A 419 9.13 45.93 -16.08
C GLU A 419 7.64 46.25 -15.85
N ARG A 420 7.12 45.95 -14.65
CA ARG A 420 5.88 46.56 -14.14
C ARG A 420 6.06 46.99 -12.68
N PRO A 421 5.40 48.10 -12.30
CA PRO A 421 5.81 48.91 -11.16
C PRO A 421 5.27 48.38 -9.83
N VAL A 422 6.09 48.59 -8.80
CA VAL A 422 5.78 48.45 -7.39
C VAL A 422 4.59 49.35 -7.02
N LYS A 423 3.60 48.76 -6.33
CA LYS A 423 2.72 49.49 -5.43
C LYS A 423 2.72 48.80 -4.08
N ASP A 424 3.24 49.54 -3.11
CA ASP A 424 3.00 49.38 -1.69
C ASP A 424 1.50 49.31 -1.41
N ASP A 425 1.09 48.37 -0.56
CA ASP A 425 0.06 48.61 0.45
C ASP A 425 0.31 47.66 1.64
N LEU A 426 0.83 48.29 2.69
CA LEU A 426 0.98 47.80 4.05
C LEU A 426 -0.39 47.94 4.73
N GLU A 427 -1.07 46.84 5.05
CA GLU A 427 -2.07 46.84 6.13
C GLU A 427 -1.90 45.64 7.05
N THR A 428 -1.63 46.01 8.30
CA THR A 428 -1.52 45.26 9.54
C THR A 428 -2.74 44.38 9.84
N LEU A 429 -2.51 43.09 10.10
CA LEU A 429 -3.46 42.24 10.82
C LEU A 429 -2.85 41.79 12.15
N SER A 430 -3.39 42.38 13.22
CA SER A 430 -3.11 42.08 14.62
C SER A 430 -3.55 40.67 15.01
N LEU A 431 -2.70 39.98 15.76
CA LEU A 431 -3.00 38.71 16.44
C LEU A 431 -4.04 38.93 17.55
N PRO A 432 -4.99 38.00 17.79
CA PRO A 432 -5.82 38.01 18.99
C PRO A 432 -5.05 37.46 20.21
N PRO A 433 -5.39 37.93 21.44
CA PRO A 433 -4.62 37.66 22.65
C PRO A 433 -4.94 36.29 23.28
N LEU A 434 -3.94 35.79 24.01
CA LEU A 434 -4.01 34.67 24.95
C LEU A 434 -5.18 34.80 25.94
N MET A 435 -5.92 33.71 26.13
CA MET A 435 -6.88 33.53 27.21
C MET A 435 -6.37 32.48 28.19
N ASP A 436 -6.40 32.88 29.47
CA ASP A 436 -5.93 32.17 30.65
C ASP A 436 -6.90 31.09 31.16
N GLU A 437 -6.34 30.22 32.00
CA GLU A 437 -6.94 29.11 32.74
C GLU A 437 -8.22 29.45 33.52
N LYS A 438 -9.24 28.57 33.43
CA LYS A 438 -9.90 27.87 34.56
C LYS A 438 -11.27 27.32 34.13
N THR A 439 -11.39 26.00 34.08
CA THR A 439 -12.63 25.31 34.49
C THR A 439 -12.33 23.84 34.70
N ALA A 440 -12.35 23.42 35.97
CA ALA A 440 -12.29 22.01 36.35
C ALA A 440 -13.67 21.40 36.15
N VAL A 441 -13.77 20.36 35.31
CA VAL A 441 -14.94 19.49 35.20
C VAL A 441 -14.68 18.26 36.06
N THR A 442 -15.61 17.95 36.97
CA THR A 442 -15.51 16.84 37.92
C THR A 442 -15.75 15.49 37.24
N ARG A 443 -14.99 14.49 37.70
CA ARG A 443 -14.88 13.12 37.15
C ARG A 443 -16.16 12.26 37.25
N GLU A 444 -17.25 12.81 37.79
CA GLU A 444 -18.53 12.11 38.01
C GLU A 444 -19.60 12.44 36.96
N GLU A 445 -19.44 13.49 36.15
CA GLU A 445 -20.43 13.85 35.10
C GLU A 445 -20.15 13.23 33.72
N VAL A 446 -19.03 12.51 33.56
CA VAL A 446 -18.64 11.85 32.29
C VAL A 446 -19.08 10.38 32.23
N GLN A 447 -19.54 9.79 33.34
CA GLN A 447 -19.79 8.35 33.43
C GLN A 447 -21.24 7.91 33.15
N GLU A 448 -22.20 8.83 32.94
CA GLU A 448 -23.64 8.47 32.88
C GLU A 448 -24.36 8.74 31.54
N ARG A 449 -23.63 8.93 30.42
CA ARG A 449 -24.27 9.24 29.11
C ARG A 449 -23.73 8.49 27.88
N LYS A 450 -23.22 7.25 28.01
CA LYS A 450 -22.64 6.53 26.85
C LYS A 450 -23.04 5.08 26.65
N GLU A 451 -24.14 4.63 27.23
CA GLU A 451 -24.69 3.30 26.90
C GLU A 451 -26.11 3.44 26.32
N ASP A 452 -26.35 2.69 25.23
CA ASP A 452 -27.62 2.33 24.59
C ASP A 452 -28.25 3.10 23.41
N ALA A 453 -27.61 4.13 22.84
CA ALA A 453 -28.12 4.71 21.57
C ALA A 453 -27.56 4.05 20.28
N SER A 454 -26.49 3.25 20.35
CA SER A 454 -25.75 2.83 19.13
C SER A 454 -26.25 1.53 18.50
N LEU A 455 -26.68 0.54 19.28
CA LEU A 455 -26.99 -0.80 18.75
C LEU A 455 -28.23 -0.82 17.85
N PRO A 456 -29.36 -0.19 18.23
CA PRO A 456 -30.55 -0.21 17.39
C PRO A 456 -30.38 0.57 16.08
N HIS A 457 -29.59 1.65 16.13
CA HIS A 457 -29.26 2.44 14.94
C HIS A 457 -28.34 1.66 14.00
N LEU A 458 -27.32 0.98 14.53
CA LEU A 458 -26.47 0.09 13.73
C LEU A 458 -27.26 -1.06 13.09
N LEU A 459 -28.22 -1.64 13.82
CA LEU A 459 -29.10 -2.67 13.29
C LEU A 459 -30.01 -2.13 12.18
N ALA A 460 -30.57 -0.92 12.35
CA ALA A 460 -31.38 -0.26 11.32
C ALA A 460 -30.56 0.04 10.06
N CYS A 461 -29.36 0.60 10.20
CA CYS A 461 -28.47 0.87 9.07
C CYS A 461 -28.07 -0.43 8.34
N PHE A 462 -27.80 -1.50 9.08
CA PHE A 462 -27.49 -2.80 8.49
C PHE A 462 -28.67 -3.39 7.70
N ILE A 463 -29.88 -3.37 8.25
CA ILE A 463 -31.09 -3.83 7.54
C ILE A 463 -31.33 -3.01 6.27
N TYR A 464 -31.20 -1.68 6.35
CA TYR A 464 -31.36 -0.77 5.21
C TYR A 464 -30.33 -1.05 4.11
N GLU A 465 -29.05 -1.13 4.46
CA GLU A 465 -27.95 -1.42 3.52
C GLU A 465 -28.12 -2.74 2.79
N VAL A 466 -28.51 -3.80 3.50
CA VAL A 466 -28.75 -5.10 2.86
C VAL A 466 -29.98 -5.02 1.94
N GLN A 467 -31.04 -4.32 2.33
CA GLN A 467 -32.22 -4.15 1.48
C GLN A 467 -31.95 -3.35 0.20
N VAL A 468 -31.14 -2.30 0.26
CA VAL A 468 -30.85 -1.43 -0.89
C VAL A 468 -29.76 -2.04 -1.77
N ASN A 469 -28.62 -2.39 -1.20
CA ASN A 469 -27.42 -2.72 -1.98
C ASN A 469 -27.29 -4.21 -2.31
N VAL A 470 -27.89 -5.10 -1.50
CA VAL A 470 -27.72 -6.55 -1.68
C VAL A 470 -28.86 -7.14 -2.52
N ILE A 471 -30.11 -6.67 -2.35
CA ILE A 471 -31.26 -7.15 -3.15
C ILE A 471 -31.15 -6.74 -4.63
N GLU A 472 -30.57 -5.56 -4.94
CA GLU A 472 -30.33 -5.13 -6.33
C GLU A 472 -29.34 -6.04 -7.09
N ASN A 473 -28.61 -6.91 -6.39
CA ASN A 473 -27.56 -7.77 -6.95
C ASN A 473 -27.86 -9.28 -6.88
N ASP A 474 -29.14 -9.67 -6.77
CA ASP A 474 -29.63 -11.07 -6.76
C ASP A 474 -28.87 -11.97 -5.76
N PRO A 475 -29.03 -11.73 -4.44
CA PRO A 475 -28.20 -12.34 -3.43
C PRO A 475 -28.53 -13.84 -3.20
N PRO A 476 -27.58 -14.63 -2.68
CA PRO A 476 -27.84 -16.01 -2.27
C PRO A 476 -29.05 -16.13 -1.33
N ALA A 477 -29.82 -17.21 -1.47
CA ALA A 477 -31.06 -17.45 -0.72
C ALA A 477 -30.85 -17.40 0.81
N GLU A 478 -29.69 -17.83 1.30
CA GLU A 478 -29.36 -17.83 2.73
C GLU A 478 -29.27 -16.41 3.31
N ILE A 479 -28.89 -15.42 2.49
CA ILE A 479 -28.85 -14.01 2.90
C ILE A 479 -30.27 -13.45 2.97
N LEU A 480 -31.14 -13.83 2.03
CA LEU A 480 -32.55 -13.43 2.03
C LEU A 480 -33.29 -14.00 3.25
N ASP A 481 -33.05 -15.27 3.59
CA ASP A 481 -33.64 -15.92 4.77
C ASP A 481 -33.15 -15.29 6.07
N THR A 482 -31.87 -14.96 6.16
CA THR A 482 -31.28 -14.28 7.32
C THR A 482 -31.83 -12.87 7.48
N LEU A 483 -31.99 -12.12 6.37
CA LEU A 483 -32.58 -10.79 6.37
C LEU A 483 -34.06 -10.83 6.76
N ALA A 484 -34.82 -11.79 6.24
CA ALA A 484 -36.23 -11.98 6.60
C ALA A 484 -36.38 -12.24 8.09
N THR A 485 -35.54 -13.11 8.65
CA THR A 485 -35.51 -13.42 10.09
C THR A 485 -35.14 -12.20 10.93
N LEU A 486 -34.17 -11.40 10.49
CA LEU A 486 -33.76 -10.16 11.16
C LEU A 486 -34.87 -9.11 11.16
N ILE A 487 -35.60 -8.97 10.05
CA ILE A 487 -36.73 -8.04 9.93
C ILE A 487 -37.90 -8.49 10.80
N GLU A 488 -38.23 -9.79 10.79
CA GLU A 488 -39.33 -10.36 11.59
C GLU A 488 -39.12 -10.16 13.10
N HIS A 489 -37.86 -10.24 13.55
CA HIS A 489 -37.52 -10.10 14.97
C HIS A 489 -36.99 -8.72 15.36
N ALA A 490 -36.87 -7.78 14.43
CA ALA A 490 -36.43 -6.43 14.73
C ALA A 490 -37.48 -5.72 15.62
N PRO A 491 -37.07 -5.08 16.73
CA PRO A 491 -37.96 -4.23 17.50
C PRO A 491 -38.62 -3.14 16.64
N VAL A 492 -39.88 -2.79 16.94
CA VAL A 492 -40.67 -1.82 16.14
C VAL A 492 -39.92 -0.51 15.91
N PHE A 493 -39.24 0.02 16.92
CA PHE A 493 -38.48 1.26 16.82
C PHE A 493 -37.25 1.18 15.90
N VAL A 494 -36.68 -0.01 15.69
CA VAL A 494 -35.61 -0.23 14.69
C VAL A 494 -36.19 -0.17 13.28
N MET A 495 -37.37 -0.74 13.06
CA MET A 495 -38.05 -0.65 11.76
C MET A 495 -38.52 0.78 11.44
N GLU A 496 -38.90 1.56 12.45
CA GLU A 496 -39.18 3.00 12.28
C GLU A 496 -37.94 3.78 11.85
N LEU A 497 -36.75 3.43 12.38
CA LEU A 497 -35.48 4.00 11.94
C LEU A 497 -35.13 3.62 10.50
N VAL A 498 -35.34 2.35 10.10
CA VAL A 498 -35.15 1.89 8.71
C VAL A 498 -36.03 2.70 7.75
N GLU A 499 -37.28 2.96 8.13
CA GLU A 499 -38.22 3.71 7.30
C GLU A 499 -37.94 5.22 7.30
N GLY A 500 -37.33 5.73 8.37
CA GLY A 500 -36.72 7.06 8.40
C GLY A 500 -35.61 7.18 7.37
N LEU A 501 -34.66 6.24 7.36
CA LEU A 501 -33.54 6.20 6.41
C LEU A 501 -34.04 6.15 4.95
N ARG A 502 -35.08 5.37 4.65
CA ARG A 502 -35.69 5.32 3.31
C ARG A 502 -36.30 6.63 2.83
N ARG A 503 -36.72 7.51 3.75
CA ARG A 503 -37.35 8.80 3.41
C ARG A 503 -36.34 9.93 3.25
N MET A 504 -35.09 9.73 3.69
CA MET A 504 -34.03 10.72 3.52
C MET A 504 -33.63 10.79 2.05
N SER A 505 -33.45 12.00 1.51
CA SER A 505 -32.93 12.15 0.16
C SER A 505 -31.48 11.66 0.09
N PRO A 506 -30.98 11.21 -1.08
CA PRO A 506 -29.58 10.80 -1.22
C PRO A 506 -28.58 11.90 -0.80
N GLU A 507 -28.96 13.16 -0.95
CA GLU A 507 -28.17 14.34 -0.56
C GLU A 507 -28.12 14.49 0.98
N ASP A 508 -29.24 14.27 1.68
CA ASP A 508 -29.31 14.27 3.14
C ASP A 508 -28.58 13.06 3.78
N GLN A 509 -28.36 12.00 2.99
CA GLN A 509 -27.60 10.82 3.42
C GLN A 509 -26.08 11.02 3.34
N GLU A 510 -25.57 12.01 2.61
CA GLU A 510 -24.12 12.21 2.45
C GLU A 510 -23.54 13.30 3.38
N GLU A 511 -24.33 14.29 3.84
CA GLU A 511 -23.77 15.52 4.44
C GLU A 511 -23.81 15.64 5.99
N ASP A 512 -24.66 14.94 6.78
CA ASP A 512 -24.81 15.31 8.21
C ASP A 512 -25.26 14.17 9.16
N TYR A 513 -24.50 13.06 9.20
CA TYR A 513 -25.00 11.77 9.71
C TYR A 513 -25.15 11.56 11.24
N PRO A 514 -24.65 12.38 12.19
CA PRO A 514 -24.99 12.18 13.60
C PRO A 514 -25.81 13.31 14.26
N SER A 515 -26.13 14.40 13.57
CA SER A 515 -26.57 15.63 14.23
C SER A 515 -28.09 15.90 14.17
N ARG A 516 -28.87 15.16 13.38
CA ARG A 516 -30.32 15.41 13.21
C ARG A 516 -31.16 14.13 13.17
N LEU A 517 -31.52 13.61 14.34
CA LEU A 517 -32.68 12.71 14.46
C LEU A 517 -33.55 13.08 15.67
N PRO A 518 -34.87 12.83 15.59
CA PRO A 518 -35.82 13.26 16.62
C PRO A 518 -35.64 12.41 17.88
N THR A 519 -35.41 13.07 19.01
CA THR A 519 -35.50 12.43 20.34
C THR A 519 -36.94 11.99 20.59
N CYS A 520 -37.13 10.76 21.06
CA CYS A 520 -38.41 10.22 21.47
C CYS A 520 -39.17 11.23 22.36
N VAL A 521 -40.38 11.59 21.95
CA VAL A 521 -41.26 12.49 22.68
C VAL A 521 -41.89 11.71 23.83
N ASP A 522 -41.66 12.15 25.06
CA ASP A 522 -42.34 11.63 26.24
C ASP A 522 -43.86 11.85 26.12
N GLY A 523 -44.61 10.76 26.19
CA GLY A 523 -46.06 10.73 26.10
C GLY A 523 -46.72 11.30 27.36
N ASP A 524 -47.42 12.41 27.15
CA ASP A 524 -48.25 13.12 28.12
C ASP A 524 -49.45 12.27 28.55
N ALA A 525 -49.49 11.87 29.83
CA ALA A 525 -50.62 11.20 30.46
C ALA A 525 -51.35 12.18 31.37
N GLY A 526 -52.61 12.53 31.05
CA GLY A 526 -53.42 13.33 31.97
C GLY A 526 -54.82 13.71 31.50
N GLU A 527 -55.77 12.79 31.54
CA GLU A 527 -57.20 13.13 31.58
C GLU A 527 -57.71 13.32 33.02
N ARG A 528 -58.18 14.55 33.30
CA ARG A 528 -59.33 15.02 34.12
C ARG A 528 -59.88 14.02 35.18
N HIS A 529 -60.08 14.32 36.47
CA HIS A 529 -60.99 15.33 37.02
C HIS A 529 -61.04 15.22 38.58
N LYS A 530 -61.08 16.38 39.25
CA LYS A 530 -61.76 16.75 40.53
C LYS A 530 -61.69 15.79 41.75
N ILE A 531 -61.28 16.32 42.91
CA ILE A 531 -62.13 16.72 44.06
C ILE A 531 -61.27 17.18 45.26
N ARG A 532 -61.60 18.38 45.75
CA ARG A 532 -61.57 18.95 47.13
C ARG A 532 -60.47 18.61 48.17
N SER A 533 -60.00 19.74 48.72
CA SER A 533 -60.02 20.16 50.15
C SER A 533 -58.87 19.80 51.09
N ASN A 534 -58.29 20.90 51.58
CA ASN A 534 -58.09 21.27 52.98
C ASN A 534 -56.88 20.76 53.76
N SER A 535 -56.12 21.79 54.18
CA SER A 535 -55.63 22.08 55.53
C SER A 535 -54.44 21.30 56.08
N ALA A 536 -53.39 22.10 56.34
CA ALA A 536 -52.29 21.88 57.28
C ALA A 536 -52.75 21.40 58.67
N PRO A 537 -51.84 20.93 59.55
CA PRO A 537 -51.19 21.88 60.48
C PRO A 537 -49.74 21.44 60.87
N PRO A 538 -49.09 21.90 61.96
CA PRO A 538 -47.84 22.69 61.93
C PRO A 538 -46.65 21.95 62.61
N PRO A 539 -45.45 22.57 62.70
CA PRO A 539 -44.22 21.90 63.14
C PRO A 539 -43.95 22.06 64.64
N GLN A 540 -43.26 21.09 65.26
CA GLN A 540 -42.50 21.22 66.51
C GLN A 540 -41.52 20.02 66.63
N LYS A 541 -40.21 20.27 66.61
CA LYS A 541 -39.28 20.46 67.74
C LYS A 541 -38.83 19.17 68.45
N ASN A 542 -37.50 19.01 68.42
CA ASN A 542 -36.59 18.56 69.48
C ASN A 542 -36.51 17.08 69.89
N SER A 543 -35.35 16.52 69.52
CA SER A 543 -34.29 16.03 70.42
C SER A 543 -34.45 14.74 71.22
N ILE A 544 -33.55 13.79 70.89
CA ILE A 544 -32.75 12.92 71.82
C ILE A 544 -33.57 11.79 72.49
N PRO A 545 -33.06 10.56 72.68
CA PRO A 545 -31.70 10.11 73.06
C PRO A 545 -30.69 9.90 71.94
#